data_AF-A0A2E7MKP5-F1
#
_entry.id   AF-A0A2E7MKP5-F1
#
_cell.length_a   1.000
_cell.length_b   1.000
_cell.length_c   1.000
_cell.angle_alpha   90.00
_cell.angle_beta   90.00
_cell.angle_gamma   90.00
#
_symmetry.space_group_name_H-M   'P 1'
#
loop_
_entity.id
_entity.type
_entity.pdbx_description
1 polymer ?
#
loop_
_entity_poly.entity_id
_entity_poly.type
_entity_poly.pdbx_seq_one_letter_code
_entity_poly.pdbx_strand_id
1 'polypeptide(L)'
;MFVKVTKSGPRRYVKLVESYRDEAGKPRQRVIATLGRLEAVTAGESSALINGLLRVTGQPTLEEGTGETDFAPARSVGDTWLLTSLWKELGLDDA
;
A
#
# COMPACT_ATOMS: atom_id res chain seq x y z
N MET A 1 -5.55 14.30 10.79
CA MET A 1 -6.58 14.25 9.74
C MET A 1 -6.65 12.82 9.20
N PHE A 2 -7.76 12.42 8.60
CA PHE A 2 -7.93 11.08 8.01
C PHE A 2 -8.88 11.12 6.81
N VAL A 3 -8.83 10.08 5.98
CA VAL A 3 -9.75 9.92 4.84
C VAL A 3 -10.97 9.11 5.29
N LYS A 4 -12.16 9.59 4.94
CA LYS A 4 -13.43 8.89 5.20
C LYS A 4 -14.23 8.77 3.91
N VAL A 5 -14.84 7.61 3.69
CA VAL A 5 -15.83 7.42 2.64
C VAL A 5 -17.23 7.69 3.19
N THR A 6 -18.02 8.50 2.49
CA THR A 6 -19.40 8.82 2.84
C THR A 6 -20.35 8.52 1.69
N LYS A 7 -21.60 8.16 2.01
CA LYS A 7 -22.63 7.84 1.02
C LYS A 7 -23.63 8.99 0.89
N SER A 8 -24.03 9.30 -0.35
CA SER A 8 -25.10 10.24 -0.67
C SER A 8 -25.94 9.64 -1.80
N GLY A 9 -27.14 9.16 -1.45
CA GLY A 9 -27.98 8.37 -2.35
C GLY A 9 -27.23 7.14 -2.90
N PRO A 10 -27.16 6.95 -4.23
CA PRO A 10 -26.41 5.84 -4.83
C PRO A 10 -24.89 6.09 -4.89
N ARG A 11 -24.41 7.31 -4.62
CA ARG A 11 -23.00 7.70 -4.81
C ARG A 11 -22.20 7.60 -3.52
N ARG A 12 -20.91 7.30 -3.65
CA ARG A 12 -19.92 7.33 -2.56
C ARG A 12 -18.85 8.38 -2.85
N TYR A 13 -18.43 9.08 -1.80
CA TYR A 13 -17.47 10.20 -1.88
C TYR A 13 -16.35 10.02 -0.87
N VAL A 14 -15.13 10.37 -1.29
CA VAL A 14 -13.94 10.41 -0.44
C VAL A 14 -13.81 11.81 0.15
N LYS A 15 -13.64 11.90 1.46
CA LYS A 15 -13.52 13.16 2.20
C LYS A 15 -12.27 13.18 3.05
N LEU A 16 -11.61 14.34 3.10
CA LEU A 16 -10.59 14.64 4.10
C LEU A 16 -11.28 15.19 5.34
N VAL A 17 -11.03 14.57 6.48
CA VAL A 17 -11.67 14.89 7.75
C VAL A 17 -10.61 15.23 8.79
N GLU A 18 -10.90 16.23 9.61
CA GLU A 18 -10.09 16.60 10.76
C GLU A 18 -10.86 16.29 12.04
N SER A 19 -10.17 15.65 12.99
CA SER A 19 -10.63 15.52 14.37
C SER A 19 -10.08 16.67 15.19
N TYR A 20 -10.92 17.33 15.96
CA TYR A 20 -10.55 18.45 16.84
C TYR A 20 -11.36 18.40 18.14
N ARG A 21 -11.02 19.23 19.13
CA ARG A 21 -11.86 19.43 20.33
C ARG A 21 -12.53 20.79 20.24
N ASP A 22 -13.81 20.86 20.57
CA ASP A 22 -14.51 22.15 20.68
C ASP A 22 -14.09 22.93 21.94
N GLU A 23 -14.62 24.14 22.12
CA GLU A 23 -14.30 25.02 23.26
C GLU A 23 -14.59 24.37 24.62
N ALA A 24 -15.53 23.42 24.68
CA ALA A 24 -15.86 22.64 25.87
C ALA A 24 -14.95 21.40 26.04
N GLY A 25 -13.94 21.22 25.18
CA GLY A 25 -13.02 20.09 25.20
C GLY A 25 -13.60 18.78 24.65
N LYS A 26 -14.80 18.79 24.06
CA LYS A 26 -15.46 17.59 23.53
C LYS A 26 -14.89 17.23 22.16
N PRO A 27 -14.59 15.93 21.89
CA PRO A 27 -14.10 15.52 20.59
C PRO A 27 -15.16 15.71 19.49
N ARG A 28 -14.75 16.36 18.41
CA ARG A 28 -15.56 16.67 17.22
C ARG A 28 -14.79 16.30 15.96
N GLN A 29 -15.52 16.20 14.86
CA GLN A 29 -14.95 16.01 13.53
C GLN A 29 -15.55 17.04 12.58
N ARG A 30 -14.75 17.56 11.65
CA ARG A 30 -15.22 18.41 10.55
C ARG A 30 -14.65 17.93 9.21
N VAL A 31 -15.46 18.04 8.17
CA VAL A 31 -15.01 17.79 6.80
C VAL A 31 -14.19 18.99 6.35
N ILE A 32 -12.95 18.76 5.94
CA ILE A 32 -12.05 19.79 5.41
C ILE A 32 -12.28 19.94 3.90
N ALA A 33 -12.38 18.82 3.20
CA ALA A 33 -12.59 18.80 1.75
C ALA A 33 -13.30 17.52 1.30
N THR A 34 -14.00 17.61 0.17
CA THR A 34 -14.47 16.43 -0.59
C THR A 34 -13.50 16.22 -1.74
N LEU A 35 -12.77 15.10 -1.72
CA LEU A 35 -11.71 14.81 -2.70
C LEU A 35 -12.28 14.28 -4.03
N GLY A 36 -13.53 13.81 -4.04
CA GLY A 36 -14.21 13.36 -5.24
C GLY A 36 -15.13 12.16 -4.99
N ARG A 37 -15.72 11.65 -6.08
CA ARG A 37 -16.43 10.37 -6.05
C ARG A 37 -15.43 9.24 -5.82
N LEU A 38 -15.82 8.21 -5.08
CA LEU A 38 -14.94 7.07 -4.79
C LEU A 38 -14.40 6.44 -6.07
N GLU A 39 -15.28 6.20 -7.05
CA GLU A 39 -14.92 5.60 -8.34
C GLU A 39 -13.87 6.42 -9.11
N ALA A 40 -14.03 7.74 -9.15
CA ALA A 40 -13.11 8.67 -9.80
C ALA A 40 -11.73 8.70 -9.10
N VAL A 41 -11.76 8.77 -7.76
CA VAL A 41 -10.53 8.74 -6.94
C VAL A 41 -9.77 7.44 -7.16
N THR A 42 -10.47 6.29 -7.20
CA THR A 42 -9.86 4.98 -7.47
C THR A 42 -9.39 4.82 -8.92
N ALA A 43 -9.98 5.56 -9.86
CA ALA A 43 -9.55 5.58 -11.25
C ALA A 43 -8.30 6.46 -11.50
N GLY A 44 -7.76 7.10 -10.46
CA GLY A 44 -6.53 7.89 -10.54
C GLY A 44 -6.73 9.39 -10.69
N GLU A 45 -7.96 9.91 -10.64
CA GLU A 45 -8.20 11.38 -10.70
C GLU A 45 -7.57 12.12 -9.52
N SER A 46 -7.23 11.41 -8.43
CA SER A 46 -6.55 11.96 -7.25
C SER A 46 -5.02 11.88 -7.30
N SER A 47 -4.42 11.27 -8.33
CA SER A 47 -2.97 11.04 -8.39
C SER A 47 -2.16 12.34 -8.35
N ALA A 48 -2.64 13.40 -9.03
CA ALA A 48 -1.98 14.70 -8.99
C ALA A 48 -1.93 15.31 -7.57
N LEU A 49 -2.99 15.13 -6.78
CA LEU A 49 -3.03 15.57 -5.39
C LEU A 49 -2.05 14.75 -4.53
N ILE A 50 -2.04 13.42 -4.70
CA ILE A 50 -1.14 12.52 -3.96
C ILE A 50 0.32 12.85 -4.27
N ASN A 51 0.68 12.98 -5.55
CA ASN A 51 2.02 13.38 -5.98
C ASN A 51 2.43 14.77 -5.45
N GLY A 52 1.48 15.71 -5.38
CA GLY A 52 1.73 17.01 -4.74
C GLY A 52 2.08 16.88 -3.26
N LEU A 53 1.37 16.02 -2.52
CA LEU A 53 1.67 15.75 -1.11
C LEU A 53 3.02 15.05 -0.93
N LEU A 54 3.31 14.02 -1.74
CA LEU A 54 4.58 13.30 -1.74
C LEU A 54 5.76 14.24 -2.00
N ARG A 55 5.62 15.15 -2.97
CA ARG A 55 6.64 16.17 -3.27
C ARG A 55 6.93 17.06 -2.05
N VAL A 56 5.89 17.51 -1.34
CA VAL A 56 6.06 18.37 -0.15
C VAL A 56 6.71 17.60 1.00
N THR A 57 6.46 16.30 1.13
CA THR A 57 7.07 15.45 2.15
C THR A 57 8.45 14.90 1.75
N GLY A 58 8.95 15.22 0.55
CA GLY A 58 10.21 14.69 0.04
C GLY A 58 10.18 13.19 -0.25
N GLN A 59 8.99 12.63 -0.47
CA GLN A 59 8.81 11.23 -0.83
C GLN A 59 8.76 11.08 -2.35
N PRO A 60 9.16 9.91 -2.88
CA PRO A 60 9.01 9.61 -4.30
C PRO A 60 7.55 9.72 -4.74
N THR A 61 7.32 10.11 -5.99
CA THR A 61 5.97 10.13 -6.57
C THR A 61 5.41 8.72 -6.72
N LEU A 62 4.11 8.62 -7.03
CA LEU A 62 3.46 7.34 -7.31
C LEU A 62 4.12 6.58 -8.47
N GLU A 63 4.67 7.31 -9.45
CA GLU A 63 5.37 6.73 -10.60
C GLU A 63 6.79 6.27 -10.27
N GLU A 64 7.48 6.99 -9.38
CA GLU A 64 8.82 6.63 -8.90
C GLU A 64 8.77 5.41 -7.95
N GLY A 65 7.64 5.23 -7.24
CA GLY A 65 7.41 4.10 -6.34
C GLY A 65 8.35 4.13 -5.13
N THR A 66 8.53 3.00 -4.46
CA THR A 66 9.44 2.91 -3.30
C THR A 66 10.90 2.65 -3.70
N GLY A 67 11.25 2.83 -4.97
CA GLY A 67 12.57 2.48 -5.54
C GLY A 67 12.63 1.08 -6.14
N GLU A 68 13.84 0.62 -6.46
CA GLU A 68 14.08 -0.70 -7.04
C GLU A 68 13.62 -1.81 -6.08
N THR A 69 12.77 -2.70 -6.59
CA THR A 69 12.37 -3.91 -5.86
C THR A 69 13.49 -4.92 -6.01
N ASP A 70 14.26 -5.11 -4.94
CA ASP A 70 15.29 -6.15 -4.95
C ASP A 70 14.67 -7.51 -4.58
N PHE A 71 14.99 -8.54 -5.35
CA PHE A 71 14.49 -9.88 -5.08
C PHE A 71 15.36 -10.50 -3.99
N ALA A 72 14.79 -10.71 -2.81
CA ALA A 72 15.48 -11.47 -1.77
C ALA A 72 15.76 -12.89 -2.31
N PRO A 73 17.02 -13.33 -2.41
CA PRO A 73 17.32 -14.64 -2.94
C PRO A 73 16.65 -15.71 -2.06
N ALA A 74 15.77 -16.50 -2.65
CA ALA A 74 15.25 -17.68 -2.00
C ALA A 74 16.41 -18.68 -1.79
N ARG A 75 16.47 -19.35 -0.64
CA ARG A 75 17.41 -20.45 -0.45
C ARG A 75 17.11 -21.52 -1.52
N SER A 76 18.07 -21.83 -2.40
CA SER A 76 17.97 -23.00 -3.27
C SER A 76 18.11 -24.26 -2.41
N VAL A 77 16.98 -24.87 -2.06
CA VAL A 77 16.94 -26.14 -1.30
C VAL A 77 16.87 -27.34 -2.24
N GLY A 78 16.51 -27.11 -3.51
CA GLY A 78 16.23 -28.18 -4.49
C GLY A 78 17.48 -28.92 -4.96
N ASP A 79 18.56 -28.20 -5.28
CA ASP A 79 19.71 -28.79 -5.98
C ASP A 79 20.47 -29.80 -5.10
N THR A 80 20.74 -29.44 -3.83
CA THR A 80 21.39 -30.35 -2.88
C THR A 80 20.49 -31.53 -2.53
N TRP A 81 19.18 -31.32 -2.42
CA TRP A 81 18.23 -32.38 -2.12
C TRP A 81 18.07 -33.36 -3.29
N LEU A 82 18.05 -32.86 -4.53
CA LEU A 82 18.03 -33.68 -5.74
C LEU A 82 19.30 -34.54 -5.85
N LEU A 83 20.48 -33.94 -5.68
CA LEU A 83 21.76 -34.65 -5.68
C LEU A 83 21.81 -35.71 -4.59
N THR A 84 21.35 -35.39 -3.38
CA THR A 84 21.31 -36.35 -2.26
C THR A 84 20.35 -37.50 -2.56
N SER A 85 19.18 -37.22 -3.13
CA SER A 85 18.20 -38.25 -3.50
C SER A 85 18.73 -39.16 -4.61
N LEU A 86 19.35 -38.60 -5.66
CA LEU A 86 20.00 -39.37 -6.73
C LEU A 86 21.16 -40.22 -6.21
N TRP A 87 21.98 -39.68 -5.30
CA TRP A 87 23.10 -40.40 -4.71
C TRP A 87 22.64 -41.67 -3.97
N LYS A 88 21.56 -41.54 -3.19
CA LYS A 88 20.92 -42.66 -2.50
C LYS A 88 20.25 -43.63 -3.46
N GLU A 89 19.58 -43.14 -4.50
CA GLU A 89 18.92 -43.97 -5.51
C GLU A 89 19.93 -44.81 -6.32
N LEU A 90 21.15 -44.29 -6.50
CA LEU A 90 22.26 -45.01 -7.13
C LEU A 90 23.02 -45.94 -6.16
N GLY A 91 22.65 -45.97 -4.87
CA GLY A 91 23.31 -46.79 -3.85
C GLY A 91 24.77 -46.38 -3.58
N LEU A 92 25.10 -45.10 -3.79
CA LEU A 92 26.45 -44.58 -3.60
C LEU A 92 26.71 -44.13 -2.15
N ASP A 93 25.72 -44.20 -1.27
CA ASP A 93 25.81 -43.85 0.14
C ASP A 93 26.44 -44.94 1.02
N ASP A 94 26.65 -46.14 0.47
CA ASP A 94 27.24 -47.30 1.16
C ASP A 94 28.70 -47.59 0.75
N ALA A 95 29.34 -46.71 -0.03
CA ALA A 95 30.72 -46.86 -0.55
C ALA A 95 31.82 -46.24 0.34
#